data_AF-A0A1H1ASQ7-F1
#
_entry.id   AF-A0A1H1ASQ7-F1
#
_cell.length_a   1.000
_cell.length_b   1.000
_cell.length_c   1.000
_cell.angle_alpha   90.00
_cell.angle_beta   90.00
_cell.angle_gamma   90.00
#
_symmetry.space_group_name_H-M   'P 1'
#
loop_
_entity.id
_entity.type
_entity.pdbx_description
1 polymer ?
#
loop_
_entity_poly.entity_id
_entity_poly.type
_entity_poly.pdbx_seq_one_letter_code
_entity_poly.pdbx_strand_id
1 'polypeptide(L)' 'MTIEFQVEGMSCQHCVAAVTNAIREHDDTAQVQVDLASGRVVVDSTQSVDALKAAIDEAGYTVNAVATGVAGDAAH' A
#
# COMPACT_ATOMS: atom_id res chain seq x y z
N MET A 1 -3.00 5.97 -10.45
CA MET A 1 -4.26 5.79 -9.71
C MET A 1 -3.86 5.72 -8.26
N THR A 2 -4.50 6.52 -7.41
CA THR A 2 -4.07 6.66 -6.03
C THR A 2 -4.88 5.74 -5.12
N ILE A 3 -4.18 4.95 -4.32
CA ILE A 3 -4.73 3.90 -3.47
C ILE A 3 -4.16 4.10 -2.06
N GLU A 4 -5.03 4.16 -1.07
CA GLU A 4 -4.64 4.34 0.32
C GLU A 4 -4.81 3.03 1.08
N PHE A 5 -3.75 2.58 1.74
CA PHE A 5 -3.72 1.41 2.59
C PHE A 5 -3.55 1.83 4.04
N GLN A 6 -4.34 1.21 4.92
CA GLN A 6 -4.18 1.33 6.35
C GLN A 6 -3.39 0.11 6.82
N VAL A 7 -2.18 0.31 7.31
CA VAL A 7 -1.27 -0.78 7.70
C VAL A 7 -0.93 -0.60 9.17
N GLU A 8 -1.18 -1.64 9.96
CA GLU A 8 -0.81 -1.66 11.37
C GLU A 8 0.59 -2.27 11.56
N GLY A 9 1.31 -1.85 12.60
CA GLY A 9 2.64 -2.38 12.93
C GLY A 9 3.83 -1.65 12.30
N MET A 10 3.61 -0.65 11.44
CA MET A 10 4.70 0.23 10.98
C MET A 10 4.98 1.32 12.00
N SER A 11 5.96 1.08 12.87
CA SER A 11 6.37 2.05 13.92
C SER A 11 7.72 2.70 13.64
N CYS A 12 8.42 2.28 12.57
CA CYS A 12 9.80 2.67 12.29
C CYS A 12 9.98 3.03 10.81
N GLN A 13 10.87 3.99 10.52
CA GLN A 13 11.22 4.38 9.15
C GLN A 13 11.81 3.23 8.32
N HIS A 14 12.44 2.24 8.96
CA HIS A 14 12.91 1.03 8.28
C HIS A 14 11.76 0.17 7.73
N CYS A 15 10.63 0.09 8.45
CA CYS A 15 9.45 -0.63 7.98
C CYS A 15 8.83 0.05 6.76
N VAL A 16 8.82 1.39 6.76
CA VAL A 16 8.37 2.20 5.61
C VAL A 16 9.19 1.89 4.37
N ALA A 17 10.51 1.84 4.50
CA ALA A 17 11.40 1.53 3.39
C ALA A 17 11.16 0.10 2.85
N ALA A 18 10.93 -0.88 3.75
CA ALA A 18 10.63 -2.25 3.36
C ALA A 18 9.34 -2.35 2.53
N VAL A 19 8.24 -1.73 2.99
CA VAL A 19 6.96 -1.70 2.26
C VAL A 19 7.09 -0.97 0.92
N THR A 20 7.80 0.16 0.92
CA THR A 20 8.04 0.94 -0.30
C THR A 20 8.82 0.13 -1.33
N ASN A 21 9.87 -0.57 -0.91
CA ASN A 21 10.66 -1.41 -1.82
C ASN A 21 9.82 -2.57 -2.35
N ALA A 22 9.06 -3.26 -1.51
CA ALA A 22 8.21 -4.35 -1.95
C ALA A 22 7.20 -3.91 -3.02
N ILE A 23 6.55 -2.76 -2.83
CA ILE A 23 5.66 -2.19 -3.86
C ILE A 23 6.44 -1.89 -5.15
N ARG A 24 7.65 -1.33 -5.03
CA ARG A 24 8.47 -0.97 -6.19
C ARG A 24 9.04 -2.17 -6.94
N GLU A 25 9.21 -3.32 -6.29
CA GLU A 25 9.57 -4.56 -6.97
C GLU A 25 8.48 -5.04 -7.94
N HIS A 26 7.22 -4.67 -7.68
CA HIS A 26 6.10 -4.94 -8.60
C HIS A 26 5.84 -3.78 -9.58
N ASP A 27 6.11 -2.54 -9.17
CA ASP A 27 5.97 -1.35 -9.99
C ASP A 27 7.06 -0.32 -9.66
N ASP A 28 8.15 -0.34 -10.42
CA ASP A 28 9.29 0.56 -10.25
C ASP A 28 8.92 2.06 -10.31
N THR A 29 7.80 2.38 -10.96
CA THR A 29 7.29 3.74 -11.13
C THR A 29 6.29 4.15 -10.06
N ALA A 30 5.87 3.24 -9.18
CA ALA A 30 4.94 3.54 -8.11
C ALA A 30 5.48 4.60 -7.16
N GLN A 31 4.64 5.57 -6.80
CA GLN A 31 4.93 6.57 -5.78
C GLN A 31 4.31 6.15 -4.46
N VAL A 32 5.14 5.85 -3.47
CA VAL A 32 4.69 5.46 -2.13
C VAL A 32 4.92 6.61 -1.15
N GLN A 33 3.87 7.01 -0.46
CA GLN A 33 3.90 8.01 0.61
C GLN A 33 3.36 7.37 1.87
N VAL A 34 4.13 7.40 2.96
CA VAL A 34 3.72 6.78 4.23
C VAL A 34 3.60 7.83 5.32
N ASP A 35 2.46 7.85 5.97
CA ASP A 35 2.15 8.64 7.15
C ASP A 35 2.17 7.73 8.38
N LEU A 36 3.26 7.77 9.13
CA LEU A 36 3.43 6.99 10.37
C LEU A 36 2.53 7.49 11.50
N ALA A 37 2.13 8.75 11.49
CA ALA A 37 1.29 9.34 12.53
C ALA A 37 -0.12 8.72 12.56
N SER A 38 -0.66 8.41 11.38
CA SER A 38 -1.95 7.76 11.20
C SER A 38 -1.88 6.31 10.73
N GLY A 39 -0.67 5.78 10.46
CA GLY A 39 -0.47 4.43 9.91
C GLY A 39 -1.03 4.26 8.50
N ARG A 40 -1.00 5.33 7.70
CA ARG A 40 -1.58 5.39 6.35
C ARG A 40 -0.48 5.31 5.30
N VAL A 41 -0.72 4.53 4.24
CA VAL A 41 0.19 4.37 3.10
C VAL A 41 -0.56 4.72 1.83
N VAL A 42 -0.19 5.81 1.19
CA VAL A 42 -0.73 6.24 -0.09
C VAL A 42 0.20 5.76 -1.18
N VAL A 43 -0.34 5.03 -2.15
CA VAL A 43 0.39 4.47 -3.29
C VAL A 43 -0.24 5.01 -4.55
N ASP A 44 0.53 5.74 -5.35
CA ASP A 44 0.15 6.04 -6.73
C ASP A 44 0.81 5.03 -7.66
N SER A 45 -0.01 4.17 -8.26
CA SER A 45 0.42 3.12 -9.17
C SER A 45 -0.66 2.89 -10.23
N THR A 46 -0.31 2.18 -11.30
CA THR A 46 -1.29 1.66 -12.27
C THR A 46 -1.73 0.23 -11.95
N GLN A 47 -1.17 -0.38 -10.90
CA GLN A 47 -1.52 -1.73 -10.44
C GLN A 47 -2.86 -1.75 -9.69
N SER A 48 -3.50 -2.91 -9.71
CA SER A 48 -4.72 -3.17 -8.94
C SER A 48 -4.44 -3.21 -7.44
N VAL A 49 -5.46 -2.91 -6.64
CA VAL A 49 -5.40 -2.98 -5.16
C VAL A 49 -4.91 -4.34 -4.68
N ASP A 50 -5.43 -5.43 -5.24
CA ASP A 50 -5.08 -6.78 -4.82
C ASP A 50 -3.60 -7.10 -5.07
N ALA A 51 -3.03 -6.63 -6.18
CA ALA A 51 -1.62 -6.82 -6.50
C ALA A 51 -0.72 -6.07 -5.51
N LEU A 52 -1.06 -4.82 -5.21
CA LEU A 52 -0.32 -4.02 -4.22
C LEU A 52 -0.49 -4.58 -2.81
N LYS A 53 -1.69 -5.04 -2.45
CA LYS A 53 -1.96 -5.67 -1.16
C LYS A 53 -1.14 -6.95 -0.99
N ALA A 54 -1.07 -7.78 -2.03
CA ALA A 54 -0.23 -8.98 -2.04
C ALA A 54 1.25 -8.63 -1.85
N ALA A 55 1.76 -7.59 -2.52
CA ALA A 55 3.13 -7.11 -2.32
C ALA A 55 3.41 -6.69 -0.87
N ILE A 56 2.45 -6.01 -0.22
CA ILE A 56 2.57 -5.59 1.18
C ILE A 56 2.53 -6.82 2.12
N ASP A 57 1.69 -7.81 1.82
CA ASP A 57 1.58 -9.07 2.59
C ASP A 57 2.86 -9.92 2.48
N GLU A 58 3.43 -10.04 1.28
CA GLU A 58 4.71 -10.70 1.00
C GLU A 58 5.88 -10.03 1.75
N ALA A 59 5.81 -8.70 1.94
CA ALA A 59 6.76 -7.96 2.77
C ALA A 59 6.59 -8.19 4.27
N GLY A 60 5.56 -8.93 4.69
CA GLY A 60 5.27 -9.27 6.08
C GLY A 60 4.39 -8.24 6.80
N TYR A 61 3.64 -7.42 6.08
CA TYR A 61 2.76 -6.40 6.66
C TYR A 61 1.30 -6.65 6.31
N THR A 62 0.42 -6.52 7.29
CA THR A 62 -1.02 -6.74 7.08
C THR A 62 -1.73 -5.40 6.82
N VAL A 63 -2.43 -5.35 5.69
CA VAL A 63 -3.33 -4.24 5.34
C VAL A 63 -4.68 -4.45 6.04
N ASN A 64 -5.04 -3.52 6.93
CA ASN A 64 -6.33 -3.52 7.63
C ASN A 64 -7.47 -2.91 6.82
N ALA A 65 -7.19 -1.86 6.06
CA ALA A 65 -8.19 -1.20 5.24
C ALA A 65 -7.56 -0.70 3.94
N VAL A 66 -8.39 -0.63 2.90
CA VAL A 66 -8.01 -0.03 1.62
C VAL A 66 -9.07 0.99 1.25
N ALA A 67 -8.64 2.21 0.95
CA ALA A 67 -9.46 3.23 0.32
C ALA A 67 -8.89 3.50 -1.07
N THR A 68 -9.56 2.98 -2.08
CA THR A 68 -9.34 3.38 -3.47
C THR A 68 -10.12 4.64 -3.78
N GLY A 69 -9.49 5.61 -4.42
CA GLY A 69 -10.18 6.74 -5.06
C GLY A 69 -10.94 6.35 -6.33
N VAL A 70 -11.69 5.24 -6.32
CA VAL A 70 -12.78 4.93 -7.25
C VAL A 70 -13.87 4.22 -6.47
N ALA A 71 -14.98 4.93 -6.25
CA ALA A 71 -16.22 4.31 -5.81
C ALA A 71 -16.72 3.39 -6.93
N GLY A 72 -16.39 2.11 -6.88
CA GLY A 72 -16.91 1.12 -7.80
C GLY A 72 -15.96 -0.03 -8.10
N ASP A 73 -15.92 -1.01 -7.21
CA ASP A 73 -16.07 -2.40 -7.64
C ASP A 73 -16.68 -3.20 -6.49
N ALA A 74 -18.01 -3.11 -6.41
CA ALA A 74 -18.84 -4.07 -5.72
C ALA A 74 -19.59 -4.84 -6.82
N ALA A 75 -19.05 -5.98 -7.25
CA ALA A 75 -19.83 -7.00 -7.96
C ALA A 75 -19.12 -8.37 -7.88
N HIS A 76 -19.67 -9.26 -7.05
CA HIS A 76 -19.63 -10.70 -7.30
C HIS A 76 -21.01 -11.12 -7.76
#